data_AF-A0A0H4TRB1-F1
#
_entry.id   AF-A0A0H4TRB1-F1
#
_cell.length_a   1.000
_cell.length_b   1.000
_cell.length_c   1.000
_cell.angle_alpha   90.00
_cell.angle_beta   90.00
_cell.angle_gamma   90.00
#
_symmetry.space_group_name_H-M   'P 1'
#
loop_
_entity.id
_entity.type
_entity.pdbx_description
1 polymer ?
#
loop_
_entity_poly.entity_id
_entity_poly.type
_entity_poly.pdbx_seq_one_letter_code
_entity_poly.pdbx_strand_id
1 'polypeptide(L)' 'MSKKCIYCKKEVSDDSVIDFCERCGEGVWGKKMFDTIVKKMEEARQKGDLVSTNTIGIQKLEKLGYRGF' A
#
# COMPACT_ATOMS: atom_id res chain seq x y z
N MET A 1 12.73 9.79 -3.10
CA MET A 1 11.94 11.03 -2.95
C MET A 1 11.02 10.79 -1.76
N SER A 2 11.42 11.16 -0.54
CA SER A 2 10.84 10.62 0.71
C SER A 2 9.31 10.75 0.82
N LYS A 3 8.64 9.62 1.03
CA LYS A 3 7.22 9.55 1.41
C LYS A 3 6.95 10.37 2.67
N LYS A 4 5.72 10.84 2.81
CA LYS A 4 5.27 11.58 4.00
C LYS A 4 4.06 10.89 4.59
N CYS A 5 4.03 10.80 5.91
CA CYS A 5 2.90 10.25 6.65
C CYS A 5 1.63 11.05 6.33
N ILE A 6 0.56 10.36 5.90
CA ILE A 6 -0.73 11.00 5.56
C ILE A 6 -1.38 11.74 6.74
N TYR A 7 -1.01 11.40 7.98
CA TYR A 7 -1.58 12.00 9.19
C TYR A 7 -0.74 13.17 9.72
N CYS A 8 0.54 12.93 10.01
CA CYS A 8 1.40 13.93 10.67
C CYS A 8 2.42 14.58 9.74
N LYS A 9 2.45 14.21 8.45
CA LYS A 9 3.38 14.70 7.43
C LYS A 9 4.87 14.47 7.73
N LYS A 10 5.19 13.70 8.78
CA LYS A 10 6.55 13.26 9.08
C LYS A 10 7.09 12.44 7.91
N GLU A 11 8.38 12.55 7.64
CA GLU A 11 9.06 11.70 6.66
C GLU A 11 8.90 10.21 7.02
N VAL A 12 8.58 9.44 5.99
CA VAL A 12 8.48 7.98 5.99
C VAL A 12 9.44 7.49 4.91
N SER A 13 10.10 6.35 5.16
CA SER A 13 11.01 5.77 4.18
C SER A 13 10.27 5.46 2.87
N ASP A 14 10.91 5.74 1.74
CA ASP A 14 10.40 5.37 0.42
C ASP A 14 10.27 3.86 0.26
N ASP A 15 11.13 3.11 0.95
CA ASP A 15 11.11 1.65 0.98
C ASP A 15 9.95 1.10 1.81
N SER A 16 9.21 1.94 2.53
CA SER A 16 8.08 1.50 3.33
C SER A 16 6.87 1.17 2.45
N VAL A 17 6.24 0.03 2.74
CA VAL A 17 4.96 -0.38 2.11
C VAL A 17 3.76 0.41 2.60
N ILE A 18 3.94 1.28 3.60
CA ILE A 18 2.89 2.10 4.20
C ILE A 18 3.17 3.60 4.00
N ASP A 19 2.10 4.39 3.90
CA ASP A 19 2.16 5.85 3.76
C ASP A 19 1.87 6.59 5.08
N PHE A 20 1.96 5.89 6.21
CA PHE A 20 1.77 6.46 7.55
C PHE A 20 2.91 6.02 8.46
N CYS A 21 3.23 6.85 9.47
CA CYS A 21 4.24 6.49 10.45
C CYS A 21 3.66 5.56 11.52
N GLU A 22 4.54 4.79 12.17
CA GLU A 22 4.20 3.86 13.26
C GLU A 22 3.35 4.52 14.35
N ARG A 23 3.77 5.68 14.87
CA ARG A 23 3.02 6.42 15.89
C ARG A 23 1.57 6.71 15.48
N CYS A 24 1.34 7.10 14.22
CA CYS A 24 -0.01 7.40 13.74
C CYS A 24 -0.79 6.11 13.47
N GLY A 25 -0.16 5.09 12.88
CA GLY A 25 -0.81 3.82 12.63
C GLY A 25 -1.21 3.09 13.91
N GLU A 26 -0.31 3.01 14.89
CA GLU A 26 -0.62 2.48 16.22
C GLU A 26 -1.69 3.31 16.93
N GLY A 27 -1.69 4.63 16.76
CA GLY A 27 -2.72 5.50 17.35
C GLY A 27 -4.12 5.29 16.78
N VAL A 28 -4.24 4.90 15.50
CA VAL A 28 -5.53 4.68 14.83
C VAL A 28 -6.03 3.24 15.02
N TRP A 29 -5.15 2.24 14.83
CA TRP A 29 -5.54 0.83 14.80
C TRP A 29 -5.09 0.03 16.04
N GLY A 30 -4.17 0.56 16.84
CA GLY A 30 -3.48 -0.18 17.89
C GLY A 30 -2.34 -1.05 17.35
N LYS A 31 -1.31 -1.25 18.18
CA LYS A 31 -0.07 -1.96 17.82
C LYS A 31 -0.30 -3.31 17.12
N LYS A 32 -1.16 -4.18 17.68
CA LYS A 32 -1.42 -5.51 17.12
C LYS A 32 -1.97 -5.46 15.69
N MET A 33 -2.88 -4.52 15.43
CA MET A 33 -3.50 -4.38 14.12
C MET A 33 -2.54 -3.72 13.14
N PHE A 34 -1.80 -2.69 13.59
CA PHE A 34 -0.73 -2.06 12.82
C PHE A 34 0.31 -3.10 12.36
N ASP A 35 0.84 -3.91 13.27
CA ASP A 35 1.80 -4.98 12.96
C ASP A 35 1.25 -5.96 11.92
N THR A 36 -0.05 -6.29 12.04
CA THR A 36 -0.73 -7.19 11.09
C THR A 36 -0.86 -6.55 9.71
N ILE A 37 -1.24 -5.28 9.63
CA ILE A 37 -1.35 -4.53 8.36
C ILE A 37 0.02 -4.45 7.68
N VAL A 38 1.05 -4.03 8.40
CA VAL A 38 2.42 -3.91 7.87
C VAL A 38 2.91 -5.27 7.36
N LYS A 39 2.73 -6.33 8.16
CA LYS A 39 3.11 -7.68 7.76
C LYS A 39 2.37 -8.13 6.50
N LYS A 40 1.06 -7.90 6.41
CA LYS A 40 0.26 -8.28 5.24
C LYS A 40 0.68 -7.51 3.99
N MET A 41 0.99 -6.23 4.12
CA MET A 41 1.49 -5.40 3.01
C MET A 41 2.88 -5.83 2.55
N GLU A 42 3.80 -6.18 3.46
CA GLU A 42 5.11 -6.73 3.11
C GLU A 42 4.99 -8.11 2.45
N GLU A 43 4.12 -8.98 2.95
CA GLU A 43 3.81 -10.27 2.30
C GLU A 43 3.28 -10.07 0.86
N ALA A 44 2.42 -9.07 0.65
CA ALA A 44 1.92 -8.72 -0.69
C ALA A 44 3.03 -8.15 -1.58
N ARG A 45 3.98 -7.36 -1.03
CA ARG A 45 5.16 -6.87 -1.76
C ARG A 45 5.98 -8.01 -2.31
N GLN A 46 6.28 -8.98 -1.46
CA GLN A 46 7.11 -10.14 -1.82
C GLN A 46 6.43 -11.01 -2.88
N LYS A 47 5.09 -11.08 -2.86
CA LYS A 47 4.30 -11.81 -3.86
C LYS A 47 4.10 -11.03 -5.17
N GLY A 48 4.49 -9.76 -5.23
CA GLY A 48 4.19 -8.89 -6.37
C GLY A 48 2.70 -8.51 -6.48
N ASP A 49 1.94 -8.68 -5.39
CA ASP A 49 0.50 -8.42 -5.31
C ASP A 49 0.18 -7.09 -4.59
N LEU A 50 1.21 -6.23 -4.41
CA LEU A 50 1.02 -4.82 -4.08
C LEU A 50 0.53 -4.07 -5.33
N VAL A 51 -0.69 -4.38 -5.73
CA VAL A 51 -1.36 -3.74 -6.86
C VAL A 51 -1.93 -2.41 -6.37
N SER A 52 -1.23 -1.30 -6.63
CA SER A 52 -1.67 0.08 -6.32
C SER A 52 -2.68 0.64 -7.32
N THR A 53 -3.19 -0.19 -8.21
CA THR A 53 -3.99 0.27 -9.32
C THR A 53 -5.48 0.30 -9.00
N ASN A 54 -6.09 1.39 -9.42
CA ASN A 54 -7.49 1.48 -9.84
C ASN A 54 -7.77 0.51 -11.03
N THR A 55 -7.36 -0.76 -10.93
CA THR A 55 -7.32 -1.80 -11.97
C THR A 55 -8.54 -2.71 -11.98
N ILE A 56 -9.61 -2.36 -11.26
CA ILE A 56 -10.90 -3.05 -11.47
C ILE A 56 -11.30 -2.99 -12.96
N GLY A 57 -10.76 -2.04 -13.74
CA GLY A 57 -10.85 -2.03 -15.20
C GLY A 57 -9.96 -3.04 -15.95
N ILE A 58 -8.65 -3.12 -15.69
CA ILE A 58 -7.73 -3.69 -16.71
C ILE A 58 -7.66 -5.23 -16.71
N GLN A 59 -7.73 -5.89 -15.54
CA GLN A 59 -7.67 -7.36 -15.52
C GLN A 59 -8.90 -8.03 -16.18
N LYS A 60 -10.02 -7.29 -16.29
CA LYS A 60 -11.19 -7.72 -17.07
C LYS A 60 -11.07 -7.34 -18.56
N LEU A 61 -10.39 -6.24 -18.89
CA LEU A 61 -10.23 -5.75 -20.27
C LEU A 61 -9.29 -6.61 -21.12
N GLU A 62 -8.21 -7.16 -20.55
CA GLU A 62 -7.35 -8.09 -21.28
C GLU A 62 -8.09 -9.37 -21.69
N LYS A 63 -8.94 -9.92 -20.80
CA LYS A 63 -9.79 -11.09 -21.11
C LYS A 63 -10.92 -10.79 -22.11
N LEU A 64 -11.23 -9.51 -22.34
CA LEU A 64 -12.22 -9.04 -23.32
C LEU A 64 -11.57 -8.54 -24.63
N GLY A 65 -10.25 -8.70 -24.79
CA GLY A 65 -9.57 -8.39 -26.05
C GLY A 65 -9.44 -6.89 -26.39
N TYR A 66 -9.61 -5.99 -25.42
CA TYR A 66 -9.41 -4.56 -25.66
C TYR A 66 -7.92 -4.19 -25.54
N ARG A 67 -7.26 -3.99 -26.69
CA ARG A 67 -5.97 -3.29 -26.77
C ARG A 67 -6.23 -1.78 -26.66
N GLY A 68 -5.86 -1.17 -25.53
CA GLY A 68 -5.77 0.28 -25.40
C GLY A 68 -4.52 0.81 -26.13
N PHE A 69 -4.68 2.02 -26.70
CA PHE A 69 -3.78 2.80 -27.56
C PHE A 69 -2.27 2.67 -27.36
#